data_AF-A0A1V9X5F8-F1
#
_entry.id   AF-A0A1V9X5F8-F1
#
_cell.length_a   1.000
_cell.length_b   1.000
_cell.length_c   1.000
_cell.angle_alpha   90.00
_cell.angle_beta   90.00
_cell.angle_gamma   90.00
#
_symmetry.space_group_name_H-M   'P 1'
#
loop_
_entity.id
_entity.type
_entity.pdbx_description
1 polymer ?
#
loop_
_entity_poly.entity_id
_entity_poly.type
_entity_poly.pdbx_seq_one_letter_code
_entity_poly.pdbx_strand_id
1 'polypeptide(L)'
;MTGYLPLGFEFAAELTYPQSESTSSGLLNAAAQIFGVLFTSSATELLIHFGDRPANFALCGAMLVGTVLTALCKSDLRRQRAFAGESQTGSVGPPPA
;
A
#
# COMPACT_ATOMS: atom_id res chain seq x y z
N MET A 1 -15.27 8.03 -2.19
CA MET A 1 -14.75 6.64 -2.13
C MET A 1 -13.84 6.30 -3.32
N THR A 2 -14.13 6.77 -4.54
CA THR A 2 -13.39 6.38 -5.76
C THR A 2 -11.96 6.91 -5.90
N GLY A 3 -11.51 7.88 -5.09
CA GLY A 3 -10.16 8.44 -5.18
C GLY A 3 -9.05 7.59 -4.54
N TYR A 4 -9.39 6.70 -3.60
CA TYR A 4 -8.38 5.93 -2.85
C TYR A 4 -7.78 4.80 -3.70
N LEU A 5 -8.55 4.28 -4.65
CA LEU A 5 -8.13 3.18 -5.53
C LEU A 5 -7.06 3.62 -6.56
N PRO A 6 -7.30 4.67 -7.39
CA PRO A 6 -6.26 5.25 -8.25
C PRO A 6 -5.01 5.71 -7.48
N LEU A 7 -5.14 6.28 -6.27
CA LEU A 7 -3.99 6.64 -5.44
C LEU A 7 -3.15 5.42 -5.04
N GLY A 8 -3.79 4.29 -4.73
CA GLY A 8 -3.10 3.03 -4.44
C GLY A 8 -2.34 2.46 -5.64
N PHE A 9 -2.90 2.57 -6.85
CA PHE A 9 -2.20 2.17 -8.08
C PHE A 9 -1.01 3.08 -8.39
N GLU A 10 -1.16 4.39 -8.22
CA GLU A 10 -0.07 5.37 -8.39
C GLU A 10 1.08 5.10 -7.41
N PHE A 11 0.77 4.86 -6.13
CA PHE A 11 1.76 4.51 -5.11
C PHE A 11 2.47 3.18 -5.39
N ALA A 12 1.74 2.15 -5.84
CA ALA A 12 2.33 0.86 -6.19
C ALA A 12 3.25 0.94 -7.40
N ALA A 13 2.89 1.75 -8.41
CA ALA A 13 3.74 2.01 -9.57
C ALA A 13 5.02 2.75 -9.17
N GLU A 14 4.92 3.73 -8.27
CA GLU A 14 6.09 4.46 -7.75
C GLU A 14 7.03 3.55 -6.94
N LEU A 15 6.49 2.65 -6.12
CA LEU A 15 7.29 1.71 -5.31
C LEU A 15 8.02 0.66 -6.18
N THR A 16 7.45 0.27 -7.31
CA THR A 16 7.95 -0.82 -8.17
C THR A 16 8.79 -0.32 -9.36
N TYR A 17 9.12 0.97 -9.42
CA TYR A 17 9.92 1.54 -10.50
C TYR A 17 11.31 0.85 -10.61
N PRO A 18 11.76 0.44 -11.82
CA PRO A 18 11.28 0.81 -13.17
C PRO A 18 10.40 -0.25 -13.87
N GLN A 19 9.55 -0.99 -13.14
CA GLN A 19 8.63 -1.95 -13.78
C GLN A 19 7.43 -1.29 -14.46
N SER A 20 6.87 -1.97 -15.45
CA SER A 20 5.70 -1.49 -16.19
C SER A 20 4.49 -1.30 -15.27
N GLU A 21 3.87 -0.13 -15.38
CA GLU A 21 2.69 0.27 -14.58
C GLU A 21 1.53 -0.72 -14.74
N SER A 22 1.40 -1.35 -15.92
CA SER A 22 0.41 -2.38 -16.20
C SER A 22 0.60 -3.66 -15.40
N THR A 23 1.86 -4.07 -15.18
CA THR A 23 2.18 -5.27 -14.38
C THR A 23 1.89 -5.00 -12.90
N SER A 24 2.28 -3.84 -12.38
CA SER A 24 2.01 -3.44 -11.00
C SER A 24 0.51 -3.31 -10.73
N SER A 25 -0.24 -2.66 -11.64
CA SER A 25 -1.69 -2.51 -11.53
C SER A 25 -2.42 -3.85 -11.66
N GLY A 26 -1.97 -4.73 -12.56
CA GLY A 26 -2.52 -6.08 -12.72
C GLY A 26 -2.33 -6.94 -11.47
N LEU A 27 -1.13 -6.90 -10.86
CA LEU A 27 -0.84 -7.64 -9.63
C LEU A 27 -1.68 -7.12 -8.45
N LEU A 28 -1.82 -5.79 -8.33
CA LEU A 28 -2.57 -5.16 -7.24
C LEU A 28 -4.08 -5.46 -7.36
N ASN A 29 -4.63 -5.50 -8.59
CA ASN A 29 -6.03 -5.88 -8.82
C ASN A 29 -6.27 -7.37 -8.55
N ALA A 30 -5.36 -8.25 -9.01
CA ALA A 30 -5.42 -9.68 -8.69
C ALA A 30 -5.39 -9.93 -7.18
N ALA A 31 -4.51 -9.23 -6.45
CA ALA A 31 -4.46 -9.30 -4.99
C ALA A 31 -5.79 -8.85 -4.35
N ALA A 32 -6.36 -7.73 -4.80
CA ALA A 32 -7.64 -7.24 -4.30
C ALA A 32 -8.79 -8.25 -4.51
N GLN A 33 -8.83 -8.93 -5.65
CA GLN A 33 -9.83 -9.96 -5.92
C GLN A 33 -9.64 -11.19 -5.03
N ILE A 34 -8.42 -11.71 -4.92
CA ILE A 34 -8.14 -12.90 -4.10
C ILE A 34 -8.48 -12.63 -2.63
N PHE A 35 -8.01 -11.51 -2.08
CA PHE A 35 -8.33 -11.12 -0.71
C PHE A 35 -9.83 -10.86 -0.54
N GLY A 36 -10.49 -10.23 -1.51
CA GLY A 36 -11.94 -9.99 -1.48
C GLY A 36 -12.75 -11.29 -1.37
N VAL A 37 -12.40 -12.30 -2.17
CA VAL A 37 -13.07 -13.61 -2.13
C VAL A 37 -12.82 -14.33 -0.80
N LEU A 38 -11.55 -14.41 -0.36
CA LEU A 38 -11.20 -15.08 0.90
C LEU A 38 -11.86 -14.41 2.12
N PHE A 39 -11.84 -13.08 2.15
CA PHE A 39 -12.38 -12.31 3.27
C PHE A 39 -13.90 -12.38 3.33
N THR A 40 -14.57 -12.32 2.17
CA THR A 40 -16.03 -12.48 2.09
C THR A 40 -16.46 -13.90 2.48
N SER A 41 -15.73 -14.93 2.00
CA SER A 41 -16.04 -16.32 2.33
C SER A 41 -15.84 -16.62 3.82
N SER A 42 -14.72 -16.17 4.42
CA SER A 42 -14.48 -16.34 5.85
C SER A 42 -15.49 -15.57 6.72
N ALA A 43 -15.86 -14.35 6.34
CA ALA A 43 -16.91 -13.60 7.03
C ALA A 43 -18.28 -14.28 6.92
N THR A 44 -18.58 -14.92 5.79
CA THR A 44 -19.83 -15.67 5.58
C THR A 44 -19.90 -16.90 6.49
N GLU A 45 -18.84 -17.70 6.57
CA GLU A 45 -18.77 -18.85 7.48
C GLU A 45 -18.89 -18.41 8.95
N LEU A 46 -18.21 -17.32 9.31
CA LEU A 46 -18.27 -16.77 10.66
C LEU A 46 -19.68 -16.26 11.03
N LEU A 47 -20.38 -15.65 10.06
CA LEU A 47 -21.76 -15.21 10.21
C LEU A 47 -22.71 -16.40 10.45
N ILE A 48 -22.55 -17.49 9.70
CA ILE A 48 -23.41 -18.68 9.80
C ILE A 48 -23.21 -19.40 11.15
N HIS A 49 -21.97 -19.54 11.60
CA HIS A 49 -21.65 -20.32 12.80
C HIS A 49 -21.74 -19.54 14.13
N PHE A 50 -21.39 -18.25 14.12
CA PHE A 50 -21.26 -17.44 15.34
C PHE A 50 -22.21 -16.23 15.39
N GLY A 51 -22.93 -15.94 14.30
CA GLY A 51 -23.88 -14.83 14.20
C GLY A 51 -23.22 -13.46 13.96
N ASP A 52 -24.06 -12.42 13.95
CA ASP A 52 -23.70 -11.10 13.41
C ASP A 52 -22.64 -10.35 14.22
N ARG A 53 -22.69 -10.46 15.55
CA ARG A 53 -21.79 -9.71 16.45
C ARG A 53 -20.31 -10.09 16.26
N PRO A 54 -19.92 -11.37 16.40
CA PRO A 54 -18.53 -11.78 16.19
C PRO A 54 -18.08 -11.61 14.73
N ALA A 55 -18.98 -11.80 13.75
CA ALA A 55 -18.68 -11.52 12.35
C ALA A 55 -18.31 -10.05 12.13
N ASN A 56 -19.07 -9.11 12.68
CA ASN A 56 -18.76 -7.68 12.61
C ASN A 56 -17.44 -7.32 13.32
N PHE A 57 -17.18 -7.88 14.50
CA PHE A 57 -15.90 -7.66 15.19
C PHE A 57 -14.70 -8.21 14.40
N ALA A 58 -14.83 -9.35 13.74
CA ALA A 58 -13.80 -9.89 12.86
C ALA A 58 -13.56 -8.99 11.64
N LEU A 59 -14.63 -8.49 11.02
CA LEU A 59 -14.54 -7.54 9.91
C LEU A 59 -13.82 -6.25 10.33
N CYS A 60 -14.20 -5.69 11.48
CA CYS A 60 -13.53 -4.53 12.07
C CYS A 60 -12.05 -4.81 12.38
N GLY A 61 -11.74 -5.99 12.95
CA GLY A 61 -10.39 -6.42 13.26
C GLY A 61 -9.51 -6.51 12.01
N ALA A 62 -10.02 -7.09 10.93
CA ALA A 62 -9.28 -7.17 9.67
C ALA A 62 -9.08 -5.82 8.99
N MET A 63 -10.05 -4.90 9.09
CA MET A 63 -9.88 -3.51 8.65
C MET A 63 -8.79 -2.79 9.46
N LEU A 64 -8.73 -3.02 10.79
CA LEU A 64 -7.64 -2.51 11.63
C LEU A 64 -6.29 -3.11 11.23
N VAL A 65 -6.21 -4.42 11.00
CA VAL A 65 -4.99 -5.10 10.54
C VAL A 65 -4.55 -4.51 9.19
N GLY A 66 -5.46 -4.34 8.23
CA GLY A 66 -5.17 -3.71 6.94
C GLY A 66 -4.66 -2.27 7.10
N THR A 67 -5.25 -1.51 8.03
CA THR A 67 -4.80 -0.14 8.35
C THR A 67 -3.39 -0.13 8.95
N VAL A 68 -3.09 -1.05 9.87
CA VAL A 68 -1.74 -1.18 10.46
C VAL A 68 -0.74 -1.62 9.40
N LEU A 69 -1.07 -2.61 8.56
CA LEU A 69 -0.21 -3.04 7.45
C LEU A 69 0.05 -1.89 6.47
N THR A 70 -0.95 -1.06 6.18
CA THR A 70 -0.80 0.14 5.35
C THR A 70 0.10 1.17 6.02
N ALA A 71 -0.04 1.40 7.32
CA ALA A 71 0.81 2.31 8.08
C ALA A 71 2.26 1.82 8.23
N LEU A 72 2.45 0.50 8.33
CA LEU A 72 3.76 -0.16 8.36
C LEU A 72 4.39 -0.30 6.98
N CYS A 73 3.62 -0.12 5.91
CA CYS A 73 4.11 0.02 4.56
C CYS A 73 4.95 1.30 4.53
N LYS A 74 6.20 1.17 4.94
CA LYS A 74 7.19 2.23 4.99
C LYS A 74 7.22 2.80 3.59
N SER A 75 6.72 4.02 3.45
CA SER A 75 7.04 4.90 2.35
C SER A 75 8.54 5.15 2.46
N ASP A 76 9.36 4.16 2.08
CA ASP A 76 10.77 4.37 1.80
C ASP A 76 10.76 5.25 0.54
N LEU A 77 10.53 6.54 0.76
CA LEU A 77 10.79 7.61 -0.18
C LEU A 77 12.30 7.61 -0.38
N ARG A 78 12.79 6.63 -1.16
CA ARG A 78 14.14 6.62 -1.76
C ARG A 78 14.42 7.98 -2.41
N ARG A 79 13.37 8.69 -2.84
CA ARG A 79 13.36 10.08 -3.30
C ARG A 79 13.87 11.10 -2.26
N GLN A 80 13.45 11.03 -0.99
CA GLN A 80 14.00 11.92 0.06
C GLN A 80 15.42 11.55 0.48
N ARG A 81 15.78 10.26 0.46
CA ARG A 81 17.17 9.82 0.69
C ARG A 81 18.13 10.21 -0.45
N ALA A 82 17.67 10.23 -1.70
CA ALA A 82 18.43 10.73 -2.84
C ALA A 82 18.67 12.25 -2.74
N PHE A 83 17.63 13.04 -2.45
CA PHE A 83 17.76 14.50 -2.25
C PHE A 83 18.58 14.87 -1.00
N ALA A 84 18.51 14.09 0.08
CA ALA A 84 19.37 14.28 1.26
C ALA A 84 20.84 13.91 1.01
N GLY A 85 21.12 13.05 0.01
CA GLY A 85 22.47 12.68 -0.42
C GLY A 85 23.16 13.76 -1.28
N GLU A 86 22.41 14.54 -2.05
CA GLU A 86 22.95 15.65 -2.86
C GLU A 86 23.22 16.92 -2.04
N SER A 87 22.51 17.10 -0.93
CA SER A 87 22.60 18.30 -0.08
C SER A 87 23.93 18.42 0.69
N GLN A 88 24.72 17.35 0.81
CA GLN A 88 26.06 17.38 1.43
C GLN A 88 27.21 17.52 0.42
N THR A 89 26.97 17.38 -0.88
CA THR A 89 28.05 17.41 -1.89
C THR A 89 28.10 18.72 -2.68
N GLY A 90 27.14 19.62 -2.46
CA GLY A 90 27.01 20.89 -3.19
C GLY A 90 27.75 22.12 -2.63
N SER A 91 28.61 21.98 -1.61
CA SER A 91 29.30 23.11 -0.96
C SER A 91 30.74 23.36 -1.42
N VAL A 92 31.23 22.74 -2.48
CA VAL A 92 32.53 23.13 -3.07
C VAL A 92 32.28 23.81 -4.40
N GLY A 93 31.89 25.08 -4.34
CA GLY A 93 31.93 25.96 -5.51
C GLY A 93 33.38 26.16 -5.96
N PRO A 94 33.65 26.19 -7.28
CA PRO A 94 35.01 26.49 -7.76
C PRO A 94 35.36 27.95 -7.44
N PRO A 95 36.57 28.24 -6.91
CA PRO A 95 37.03 29.62 -6.78
C PRO A 95 37.26 30.23 -8.17
N PRO A 96 36.93 31.52 -8.37
CA PRO A 96 37.11 32.22 -9.63
C PRO A 96 38.57 32.67 -9.85
N ALA A 97 38.97 32.59 -11.13
CA ALA A 97 40.20 33.09 -11.80
C ALA A 97 41.55 32.50 -11.34
#